data_AF-W1X9N8-F1
#
_entry.id   AF-W1X9N8-F1
#
_cell.length_a   1.000
_cell.length_b   1.000
_cell.length_c   1.000
_cell.angle_alpha   90.00
_cell.angle_beta   90.00
_cell.angle_gamma   90.00
#
_symmetry.space_group_name_H-M   'P 1'
#
loop_
_entity.id
_entity.type
_entity.pdbx_description
1 polymer ?
#
loop_
_entity_poly.entity_id
_entity_poly.type
_entity_poly.pdbx_seq_one_letter_code
_entity_poly.pdbx_strand_id
1 'polypeptide(L)' 'EYERHKRQMNYSTDLDYILKENVKILVDWINNERGPFSQAYVNIWYKRYVELKNR' A
#
# COMPACT_ATOMS: atom_id res chain seq x y z
N GLU A 1 13.00 -9.47 -2.16
CA GLU A 1 13.10 -8.87 -0.82
C GLU A 1 12.37 -9.69 0.25
N TYR A 2 11.03 -9.78 0.19
CA TYR A 2 10.20 -10.47 1.19
C TYR A 2 10.67 -11.89 1.55
N GLU A 3 10.77 -12.81 0.59
CA GLU A 3 11.14 -14.21 0.85
C GLU A 3 12.52 -14.38 1.48
N ARG A 4 13.45 -13.46 1.18
CA ARG A 4 14.81 -13.46 1.77
C ARG A 4 14.73 -13.10 3.25
N HIS A 5 14.03 -12.00 3.57
CA HIS A 5 13.89 -11.52 4.95
C HIS A 5 13.04 -12.44 5.80
N LYS A 6 11.99 -13.02 5.24
CA LYS A 6 11.18 -14.06 5.89
C LYS A 6 12.03 -15.18 6.47
N ARG A 7 12.99 -15.69 5.68
CA ARG A 7 13.92 -16.75 6.09
C ARG A 7 14.96 -16.26 7.08
N GLN A 8 15.52 -15.07 6.85
CA GLN A 8 16.56 -14.51 7.73
C GLN A 8 16.04 -14.16 9.12
N MET A 9 14.78 -13.77 9.23
CA MET A 9 14.15 -13.31 10.47
C MET A 9 13.20 -14.36 11.08
N ASN A 10 13.13 -15.57 10.52
CA ASN A 10 12.23 -16.65 10.96
C ASN A 10 10.79 -16.18 11.23
N TYR A 11 10.16 -15.57 10.22
CA TYR A 11 8.76 -15.17 10.37
C TYR A 11 7.89 -16.37 10.69
N SER A 12 6.99 -16.21 11.67
CA SER A 12 5.98 -17.22 11.95
C SER A 12 5.03 -17.40 10.77
N THR A 13 4.37 -18.55 10.71
CA THR A 13 3.31 -18.81 9.72
C THR A 13 2.20 -17.77 9.81
N ASP A 14 1.87 -17.34 11.01
CA ASP A 14 0.83 -16.34 11.26
C ASP A 14 1.24 -14.97 10.70
N LEU A 15 2.49 -14.57 10.92
CA LEU A 15 3.01 -13.32 10.37
C LEU A 15 3.06 -13.36 8.84
N ASP A 16 3.51 -14.47 8.25
CA ASP A 16 3.52 -14.67 6.79
C ASP A 16 2.11 -14.58 6.20
N TYR A 17 1.13 -15.17 6.88
CA TYR A 17 -0.27 -15.11 6.49
C TYR A 17 -0.81 -13.68 6.53
N ILE A 18 -0.65 -12.98 7.65
CA ILE A 18 -1.12 -11.59 7.81
C ILE A 18 -0.51 -10.69 6.74
N LEU A 19 0.79 -10.80 6.48
CA LEU A 19 1.46 -9.98 5.47
C LEU A 19 0.91 -10.26 4.07
N LYS A 20 0.72 -11.52 3.70
CA LYS A 20 0.16 -11.91 2.39
C LYS A 20 -1.28 -11.42 2.22
N GLU A 21 -2.11 -11.53 3.25
CA GLU A 21 -3.49 -11.03 3.20
C GLU A 21 -3.54 -9.51 3.04
N ASN A 22 -2.69 -8.76 3.74
CA ASN A 22 -2.59 -7.32 3.54
C ASN A 22 -2.16 -6.95 2.11
N VAL A 23 -1.23 -7.69 1.52
CA VAL A 23 -0.83 -7.50 0.11
C VAL A 23 -2.01 -7.76 -0.83
N LYS A 24 -2.80 -8.82 -0.60
CA LYS A 24 -4.01 -9.09 -1.40
C LYS A 24 -5.03 -7.96 -1.30
N ILE A 25 -5.26 -7.42 -0.10
CA ILE A 25 -6.15 -6.27 0.12
C ILE A 25 -5.66 -5.06 -0.68
N LEU A 26 -4.36 -4.77 -0.65
CA LEU A 26 -3.77 -3.67 -1.41
C LEU A 26 -3.93 -3.87 -2.92
N VAL A 27 -3.69 -5.08 -3.43
CA VAL A 27 -3.89 -5.40 -4.86
C VAL A 27 -5.37 -5.22 -5.25
N ASP A 28 -6.29 -5.67 -4.41
CA ASP A 28 -7.73 -5.48 -4.63
C ASP A 28 -8.11 -3.99 -4.64
N TRP A 29 -7.51 -3.19 -3.76
CA TRP A 29 -7.73 -1.74 -3.74
C TRP A 29 -7.19 -1.05 -4.99
N ILE A 30 -6.04 -1.50 -5.51
CA ILE A 30 -5.50 -0.99 -6.77
C ILE A 30 -6.44 -1.35 -7.93
N ASN A 31 -6.82 -2.62 -8.05
CA ASN A 31 -7.65 -3.11 -9.15
C ASN A 31 -9.04 -2.47 -9.20
N ASN A 32 -9.59 -2.11 -8.04
CA ASN A 32 -10.89 -1.46 -7.93
C ASN A 32 -10.79 0.07 -7.75
N GLU A 33 -9.61 0.66 -7.90
CA GLU A 33 -9.34 2.10 -7.74
C GLU A 33 -9.93 2.67 -6.44
N ARG A 34 -9.70 2.00 -5.31
CA ARG A 34 -10.24 2.37 -4.00
C ARG A 34 -9.21 3.02 -3.11
N GLY A 35 -9.71 3.74 -2.11
CA GLY A 35 -8.90 4.39 -1.09
C GLY A 35 -7.83 5.30 -1.70
N PRO A 36 -6.54 5.12 -1.39
CA PRO A 36 -5.47 5.98 -1.88
C PRO A 36 -5.26 5.91 -3.39
N PHE A 37 -5.77 4.86 -4.04
CA PHE A 37 -5.66 4.67 -5.49
C PHE A 37 -6.85 5.24 -6.26
N SER A 38 -7.89 5.72 -5.58
CA SER A 38 -9.03 6.35 -6.24
C SER A 38 -8.66 7.69 -6.85
N GLN A 39 -9.19 7.98 -8.04
CA GLN A 39 -8.92 9.25 -8.72
C GLN A 39 -9.28 10.46 -7.85
N ALA A 40 -10.38 10.39 -7.09
CA ALA A 40 -10.79 11.45 -6.17
C ALA A 40 -9.74 11.71 -5.09
N TYR A 41 -9.22 10.64 -4.47
CA TYR A 41 -8.19 10.76 -3.43
C TYR A 41 -6.88 11.31 -4.00
N VAL A 42 -6.42 10.79 -5.13
CA VAL A 42 -5.20 11.28 -5.82
C VAL A 42 -5.33 12.76 -6.14
N ASN A 43 -6.49 13.20 -6.65
CA ASN A 43 -6.72 14.60 -7.00
C ASN A 43 -6.65 15.53 -5.78
N ILE A 44 -7.17 15.12 -4.62
CA ILE A 44 -7.11 15.92 -3.38
C ILE A 44 -5.67 16.16 -2.97
N TRP A 45 -4.86 15.10 -2.92
CA TRP A 45 -3.47 15.21 -2.49
C TRP A 45 -2.59 15.92 -3.51
N TYR A 46 -2.85 15.71 -4.80
CA TYR A 46 -2.14 16.45 -5.85
C TYR A 46 -2.42 17.96 -5.75
N LYS A 47 -3.68 18.36 -5.59
CA LYS A 47 -4.03 19.77 -5.37
C LYS A 47 -3.31 20.33 -4.15
N ARG A 48 -3.33 19.59 -3.04
CA ARG A 48 -2.64 19.99 -1.80
C ARG A 48 -1.13 20.15 -2.00
N TYR A 49 -0.50 19.24 -2.75
CA TYR A 49 0.91 19.35 -3.09
C TYR A 49 1.21 20.62 -3.91
N VAL A 50 0.39 20.93 -4.91
CA VAL A 50 0.54 22.14 -5.74
C VAL A 50 0.38 23.42 -4.90
N GLU A 51 -0.59 23.46 -3.99
CA GLU A 51 -0.76 24.58 -3.05
C GLU A 51 0.48 24.81 -2.18
N LEU A 52 1.07 23.74 -1.64
CA LEU A 52 2.24 23.83 -0.78
C LEU A 52 3.51 24.21 -1.56
N LYS A 53 3.65 23.73 -2.79
CA LYS A 53 4.78 24.05 -3.68
C LYS A 53 4.78 25.52 -4.11
N ASN A 54 3.61 26.13 -4.27
CA ASN A 54 3.46 27.50 -4.73
C ASN A 54 3.50 28.54 -3.60
N ARG A 55 3.84 28.12 -2.37
CA ARG A 55 4.12 28.99 -1.23
C ARG A 55 5.62 29.22 -1.10
#